data_AF-A0A0F7HLB2-F1
#
_entry.id   AF-A0A0F7HLB2-F1
#
_cell.length_a   1.000
_cell.length_b   1.000
_cell.length_c   1.000
_cell.angle_alpha   90.00
_cell.angle_beta   90.00
_cell.angle_gamma   90.00
#
_symmetry.space_group_name_H-M   'P 1'
#
loop_
_entity.id
_entity.type
_entity.pdbx_description
1 polymer ?
#
loop_
_entity_poly.entity_id
_entity_poly.type
_entity_poly.pdbx_seq_one_letter_code
_entity_poly.pdbx_strand_id
1 'polypeptide(L)'
;MRQLYSALIIIVFIVVQLAVLPISFILAFTNPGITETEMLDQILPYQAIAFAIGVIVVIAIGHIHKNKNRIERGRQADIPVTIAWIVGGVFLAYGSQVLAGLINVYVLGNPLESENTSGIIEMIESAPIMILVVALLGPILEEYVFRRAIFAEIYEKIPGSKIIGFLVAGFLSGLVFAVAHWDFTHIIIYLAMAYTFSFLYVISGRLIVPILVHIIMNGVVVLIQVLAKDYIEQLEEIQNGLGVIIHLLL
;
A
#
# COMPACT_ATOMS: atom_id res chain seq x y z
N MET A 1 17.74 20.64 -5.15
CA MET A 1 18.37 19.56 -4.35
C MET A 1 17.34 18.62 -3.73
N ARG A 2 16.39 19.08 -2.89
CA ARG A 2 15.36 18.19 -2.28
C ARG A 2 14.54 17.39 -3.31
N GLN A 3 13.93 18.10 -4.26
CA GLN A 3 13.09 17.53 -5.32
C GLN A 3 13.82 16.48 -6.18
N LEU A 4 15.15 16.57 -6.31
CA LEU A 4 15.94 15.57 -7.04
C LEU A 4 15.91 14.23 -6.32
N TYR A 5 16.10 14.21 -5.00
CA TYR A 5 16.01 12.98 -4.21
C TYR A 5 14.59 12.41 -4.20
N SER A 6 13.57 13.28 -4.13
CA SER A 6 12.16 12.86 -4.23
C SER A 6 11.88 12.22 -5.59
N ALA A 7 12.38 12.81 -6.68
CA ALA A 7 12.29 12.21 -8.01
C ALA A 7 13.04 10.88 -8.11
N LEU A 8 14.24 10.76 -7.50
CA LEU A 8 14.98 9.49 -7.46
C LEU A 8 14.22 8.39 -6.73
N ILE A 9 13.56 8.69 -5.60
CA ILE A 9 12.72 7.73 -4.87
C ILE A 9 11.57 7.24 -5.77
N ILE A 10 10.91 8.15 -6.49
CA ILE A 10 9.82 7.80 -7.41
C ILE A 10 10.34 6.95 -8.58
N ILE A 11 11.51 7.29 -9.14
CA ILE A 11 12.15 6.49 -10.21
C ILE A 11 12.47 5.09 -9.70
N VAL A 12 13.04 4.94 -8.50
CA VAL A 12 13.32 3.64 -7.90
C VAL A 12 12.04 2.83 -7.76
N PHE A 13 10.95 3.44 -7.30
CA PHE A 13 9.64 2.76 -7.23
C PHE A 13 9.17 2.26 -8.59
N ILE A 14 9.21 3.10 -9.62
CA ILE A 14 8.81 2.70 -10.99
C ILE A 14 9.70 1.56 -11.50
N VAL A 15 11.02 1.64 -11.29
CA VAL A 15 11.96 0.58 -11.69
C VAL A 15 11.65 -0.73 -10.96
N VAL A 16 11.34 -0.68 -9.66
CA VAL A 16 10.96 -1.87 -8.88
C VAL A 16 9.65 -2.47 -9.41
N GLN A 17 8.64 -1.66 -9.71
CA GLN A 17 7.35 -2.16 -10.23
C GLN A 17 7.48 -2.80 -11.62
N LEU A 18 8.45 -2.34 -12.43
CA LEU A 18 8.69 -2.85 -13.78
C LEU A 18 9.83 -3.86 -13.85
N ALA A 19 10.43 -4.24 -12.72
CA ALA A 19 11.67 -5.02 -12.67
C ALA A 19 11.54 -6.42 -13.28
N VAL A 20 10.35 -7.01 -13.21
CA VAL A 20 10.09 -8.33 -13.81
C VAL A 20 9.84 -8.31 -15.30
N LEU A 21 9.48 -7.17 -15.92
CA LEU A 21 9.12 -7.14 -17.34
C LEU A 21 10.21 -7.71 -18.27
N PRO A 22 11.51 -7.36 -18.13
CA PRO A 22 12.55 -7.95 -18.95
C PRO A 22 12.65 -9.47 -18.78
N ILE A 23 12.44 -9.97 -17.55
CA ILE A 23 12.49 -11.40 -17.24
C ILE A 23 11.29 -12.10 -17.87
N SER A 24 10.08 -11.53 -17.73
CA SER A 24 8.86 -12.02 -18.36
C SER A 24 9.02 -12.13 -19.88
N PHE A 25 9.60 -11.12 -20.54
CA PHE A 25 9.84 -11.16 -21.99
C PHE A 25 10.83 -12.25 -22.40
N ILE A 26 11.92 -12.43 -21.65
CA ILE A 26 12.89 -13.50 -21.93
C ILE A 26 12.22 -14.86 -21.79
N LEU A 27 11.50 -15.10 -20.68
CA LEU A 27 10.82 -16.37 -20.42
C LEU A 27 9.77 -16.70 -21.48
N ALA A 28 8.93 -15.74 -21.85
CA ALA A 28 7.92 -15.91 -22.90
C ALA A 28 8.55 -16.24 -24.27
N PHE A 29 9.69 -15.62 -24.58
CA PHE A 29 10.41 -15.88 -25.83
C PHE A 29 11.11 -17.25 -25.84
N THR A 30 11.72 -17.66 -24.73
CA THR A 30 12.44 -18.93 -24.63
C THR A 30 11.52 -20.12 -24.44
N ASN A 31 10.34 -19.92 -23.85
CA ASN A 31 9.34 -20.95 -23.58
C ASN A 31 7.97 -20.54 -24.12
N PRO A 32 7.71 -20.65 -25.44
CA PRO A 32 6.46 -20.16 -26.06
C PRO A 32 5.17 -20.82 -25.56
N GLY A 33 5.26 -21.95 -24.86
CA GLY A 33 4.13 -22.67 -24.26
C GLY A 33 3.98 -22.48 -22.75
N ILE A 34 4.73 -21.56 -22.13
CA ILE A 34 4.63 -21.29 -20.69
C ILE A 34 3.22 -20.80 -20.34
N THR A 35 2.62 -21.39 -19.31
CA THR A 35 1.33 -20.93 -18.80
C THR A 35 1.48 -19.65 -17.98
N GLU A 36 0.38 -18.91 -17.77
CA GLU A 36 0.40 -17.70 -16.95
C GLU A 36 0.84 -18.00 -15.51
N THR A 37 0.35 -19.09 -14.93
CA THR A 37 0.72 -19.54 -13.57
C THR A 37 2.21 -19.90 -13.48
N GLU A 38 2.74 -20.69 -14.42
CA GLU A 38 4.18 -21.03 -14.43
C GLU A 38 5.06 -19.80 -14.63
N MET A 39 4.59 -18.82 -15.41
CA MET A 39 5.29 -17.55 -15.58
C MET A 39 5.30 -16.75 -14.27
N LEU A 40 4.16 -16.64 -13.58
CA LEU A 40 4.05 -15.97 -12.27
C LEU A 40 5.01 -16.61 -11.25
N ASP A 41 4.97 -17.94 -11.10
CA ASP A 41 5.84 -18.69 -10.18
C ASP A 41 7.32 -18.38 -10.40
N GLN A 42 7.74 -18.23 -11.67
CA GLN A 42 9.13 -17.94 -12.03
C GLN A 42 9.52 -16.48 -11.81
N ILE A 43 8.63 -15.50 -12.01
CA ILE A 43 8.98 -14.08 -11.93
C ILE A 43 8.88 -13.50 -10.52
N LEU A 44 7.96 -14.00 -9.67
CA LEU A 44 7.70 -13.42 -8.35
C LEU A 44 8.94 -13.41 -7.41
N PRO A 45 9.82 -14.43 -7.39
CA PRO A 45 11.06 -14.35 -6.62
C PRO A 45 11.96 -13.17 -7.04
N TYR A 46 12.03 -12.86 -8.33
CA TYR A 46 12.79 -11.71 -8.83
C TYR A 46 12.11 -10.39 -8.44
N GLN A 47 10.78 -10.33 -8.44
CA GLN A 47 10.04 -9.17 -7.93
C GLN A 47 10.36 -8.92 -6.45
N ALA A 48 10.39 -9.97 -5.62
CA ALA A 48 10.74 -9.86 -4.21
C ALA A 48 12.17 -9.32 -4.00
N ILE A 49 13.14 -9.80 -4.80
CA ILE A 49 14.52 -9.29 -4.78
C ILE A 49 14.55 -7.81 -5.19
N ALA A 50 13.82 -7.43 -6.24
CA ALA A 50 13.73 -6.04 -6.69
C ALA A 50 13.17 -5.13 -5.58
N PHE A 51 12.12 -5.55 -4.90
CA PHE A 51 11.57 -4.82 -3.74
C PHE A 51 12.59 -4.68 -2.60
N ALA A 52 13.32 -5.75 -2.26
CA ALA A 52 14.33 -5.70 -1.21
C ALA A 52 15.45 -4.70 -1.54
N ILE A 53 15.96 -4.74 -2.77
CA ILE A 53 16.96 -3.77 -3.27
C ILE A 53 16.36 -2.36 -3.26
N GLY A 54 15.12 -2.20 -3.75
CA GLY A 54 14.39 -0.94 -3.78
C GLY A 54 14.32 -0.29 -2.40
N VAL A 55 13.92 -1.05 -1.38
CA VAL A 55 13.85 -0.61 0.02
C VAL A 55 15.23 -0.14 0.51
N ILE A 56 16.29 -0.93 0.29
CA ILE A 56 17.65 -0.54 0.67
C ILE A 56 18.05 0.78 0.00
N VAL A 57 17.77 0.92 -1.29
CA VAL A 57 18.10 2.13 -2.07
C VAL A 57 17.31 3.34 -1.58
N VAL A 58 15.98 3.25 -1.37
CA VAL A 58 15.21 4.41 -0.89
C VAL A 58 15.56 4.81 0.53
N ILE A 59 15.90 3.84 1.40
CA ILE A 59 16.42 4.11 2.74
C ILE A 59 17.76 4.85 2.63
N ALA A 60 18.69 4.37 1.80
CA ALA A 60 19.98 5.01 1.59
C ALA A 60 19.83 6.44 1.04
N ILE A 61 19.00 6.63 0.00
CA ILE A 61 18.64 7.94 -0.55
C ILE A 61 18.06 8.84 0.54
N GLY A 62 17.20 8.27 1.39
CA GLY A 62 16.57 8.98 2.49
C GLY A 62 17.53 9.47 3.57
N HIS A 63 18.64 8.76 3.80
CA HIS A 63 19.68 9.13 4.76
C HIS A 63 20.66 10.17 4.20
N ILE A 64 21.04 10.07 2.93
CA ILE A 64 21.92 11.07 2.27
C ILE A 64 21.20 12.40 2.01
N HIS A 65 19.88 12.42 2.17
CA HIS A 65 19.01 13.56 1.92
C HIS A 65 19.26 14.71 2.91
N LYS A 66 20.06 15.71 2.51
CA LYS A 66 20.45 16.84 3.38
C LYS A 66 19.36 17.91 3.58
N ASN A 67 18.36 18.00 2.69
CA ASN A 67 17.34 19.07 2.73
C ASN A 67 15.95 18.50 3.06
N LYS A 68 15.74 18.09 4.31
CA LYS A 68 14.48 17.51 4.79
C LYS A 68 13.28 18.45 4.57
N ASN A 69 12.08 17.90 4.36
CA ASN A 69 10.83 18.65 4.19
C ASN A 69 10.36 19.35 5.50
N ARG A 70 9.37 20.26 5.46
CA ARG A 70 8.89 20.97 6.68
C ARG A 70 8.39 20.06 7.80
N ILE A 71 7.88 18.87 7.49
CA ILE A 71 7.35 17.92 8.48
C ILE A 71 8.53 17.37 9.28
N GLU A 72 9.55 16.86 8.59
CA GLU A 72 10.75 16.28 9.20
C GLU A 72 11.68 17.33 9.85
N ARG A 73 11.61 18.59 9.43
CA ARG A 73 12.29 19.71 10.10
C ARG A 73 11.53 20.24 11.32
N GLY A 74 10.26 19.89 11.46
CA GLY A 74 9.39 20.32 12.55
C GLY A 74 9.66 19.57 13.85
N ARG A 75 8.77 19.77 14.83
CA ARG A 75 8.82 19.00 16.09
C ARG A 75 8.53 17.53 15.79
N GLN A 76 9.46 16.67 16.16
CA GLN A 76 9.25 15.22 16.12
C GLN A 76 8.69 14.74 17.45
N ALA A 77 7.74 13.81 17.40
CA ALA A 77 7.26 13.11 18.58
C ALA A 77 8.44 12.46 19.34
N ASP A 78 8.40 12.43 20.66
CA ASP A 78 9.33 11.61 21.44
C ASP A 78 8.94 10.12 21.34
N ILE A 79 9.71 9.24 21.97
CA ILE A 79 9.50 7.80 21.85
C ILE A 79 8.10 7.37 22.36
N PRO A 80 7.65 7.79 23.57
CA PRO A 80 6.32 7.41 24.05
C PRO A 80 5.20 7.89 23.14
N VAL A 81 5.26 9.14 22.65
CA VAL A 81 4.24 9.69 21.75
C VAL A 81 4.30 9.01 20.38
N THR A 82 5.48 8.63 19.90
CA THR A 82 5.65 7.83 18.68
C THR A 82 4.94 6.49 18.80
N ILE A 83 5.14 5.77 19.90
CA ILE A 83 4.49 4.48 20.17
C ILE A 83 2.96 4.67 20.25
N ALA A 84 2.49 5.70 20.95
CA ALA A 84 1.07 6.02 21.02
C ALA A 84 0.45 6.28 19.64
N TRP A 85 1.17 7.00 18.77
CA TRP A 85 0.71 7.23 17.39
C TRP A 85 0.74 5.99 16.51
N ILE A 86 1.66 5.04 16.75
CA ILE A 86 1.65 3.76 16.03
C ILE A 86 0.42 2.94 16.46
N VAL A 87 0.20 2.76 17.76
CA VAL A 87 -0.93 1.98 18.28
C VAL A 87 -2.26 2.63 17.88
N GLY A 88 -2.44 3.92 18.18
CA GLY A 88 -3.64 4.67 17.82
C GLY A 88 -3.82 4.78 16.30
N GLY A 89 -2.73 4.86 15.55
CA GLY A 89 -2.74 4.91 14.10
C GLY A 89 -3.28 3.64 13.44
N VAL A 90 -3.01 2.46 14.01
CA VAL A 90 -3.60 1.19 13.55
C VAL A 90 -5.12 1.24 13.66
N PHE A 91 -5.66 1.64 14.81
CA PHE A 91 -7.11 1.78 14.99
C PHE A 91 -7.72 2.83 14.06
N LEU A 92 -7.03 3.98 13.89
CA LEU A 92 -7.47 5.03 12.99
C LEU A 92 -7.53 4.54 11.53
N ALA A 93 -6.52 3.79 11.10
CA ALA A 93 -6.43 3.33 9.72
C ALA A 93 -7.42 2.20 9.42
N TYR A 94 -7.61 1.22 10.32
CA TYR A 94 -8.69 0.25 10.17
C TYR A 94 -10.08 0.91 10.23
N GLY A 95 -10.29 1.86 11.15
CA GLY A 95 -11.54 2.60 11.22
C GLY A 95 -11.82 3.37 9.92
N SER A 96 -10.80 4.01 9.36
CA SER A 96 -10.87 4.72 8.07
C SER A 96 -11.20 3.76 6.93
N GLN A 97 -10.53 2.61 6.86
CA GLN A 97 -10.77 1.58 5.85
C GLN A 97 -12.19 1.01 5.95
N VAL A 98 -12.67 0.68 7.15
CA VAL A 98 -14.03 0.17 7.37
C VAL A 98 -15.07 1.20 6.95
N LEU A 99 -14.93 2.46 7.38
CA LEU A 99 -15.88 3.52 7.02
C LEU A 99 -15.89 3.77 5.51
N ALA A 100 -14.71 3.82 4.87
CA ALA A 100 -14.60 3.96 3.42
C ALA A 100 -15.20 2.75 2.69
N GLY A 101 -15.00 1.53 3.20
CA GLY A 101 -15.58 0.30 2.66
C GLY A 101 -17.11 0.27 2.74
N LEU A 102 -17.68 0.69 3.88
CA LEU A 102 -19.13 0.83 4.02
C LEU A 102 -19.70 1.83 3.02
N ILE A 103 -19.02 2.96 2.79
CA ILE A 103 -19.44 3.93 1.77
C ILE A 103 -19.31 3.30 0.37
N ASN A 104 -18.20 2.60 0.10
CA ASN A 104 -17.95 1.97 -1.19
C ASN A 104 -19.06 0.99 -1.58
N VAL A 105 -19.48 0.14 -0.66
CA VAL A 105 -20.50 -0.88 -0.89
C VAL A 105 -21.91 -0.28 -0.87
N TYR A 106 -22.28 0.39 0.23
CA TYR A 106 -23.68 0.75 0.46
C TYR A 106 -24.10 2.07 -0.18
N VAL A 107 -23.17 2.95 -0.52
CA VAL A 107 -23.47 4.24 -1.15
C VAL A 107 -23.10 4.23 -2.63
N LEU A 108 -21.96 3.65 -2.99
CA LEU A 108 -21.50 3.62 -4.38
C LEU A 108 -21.92 2.34 -5.13
N GLY A 109 -22.36 1.30 -4.43
CA GLY A 109 -22.78 0.02 -5.03
C GLY A 109 -21.62 -0.79 -5.61
N ASN A 110 -20.38 -0.52 -5.17
CA ASN A 110 -19.20 -1.26 -5.60
C ASN A 110 -19.11 -2.62 -4.89
N PRO A 111 -18.35 -3.59 -5.45
CA PRO A 111 -18.11 -4.88 -4.81
C PRO A 111 -17.46 -4.76 -3.42
N LEU A 112 -17.68 -5.78 -2.60
CA LEU A 112 -17.00 -5.91 -1.31
C LEU A 112 -15.57 -6.39 -1.49
N GLU A 113 -15.34 -7.33 -2.41
CA GLU A 113 -14.03 -7.86 -2.73
C GLU A 113 -13.22 -6.88 -3.60
N SER A 114 -11.96 -6.67 -3.19
CA SER A 114 -10.99 -5.84 -3.91
C SER A 114 -10.15 -6.69 -4.85
N GLU A 115 -10.10 -6.31 -6.13
CA GLU A 115 -9.26 -6.98 -7.14
C GLU A 115 -7.78 -7.00 -6.73
N ASN A 116 -7.30 -5.91 -6.12
CA ASN A 116 -5.94 -5.83 -5.59
C ASN A 116 -5.70 -6.84 -4.46
N THR A 117 -6.67 -7.03 -3.56
CA THR A 117 -6.54 -8.00 -2.46
C THR A 117 -6.53 -9.43 -3.01
N SER A 118 -7.40 -9.74 -3.98
CA SER A 118 -7.42 -11.05 -4.63
C SER A 118 -6.12 -11.34 -5.37
N GLY A 119 -5.57 -10.38 -6.12
CA GLY A 119 -4.27 -10.54 -6.80
C GLY A 119 -3.11 -10.73 -5.81
N ILE A 120 -3.13 -10.04 -4.67
CA ILE A 120 -2.15 -10.26 -3.59
C ILE A 120 -2.22 -11.69 -3.06
N ILE A 121 -3.42 -12.24 -2.87
CA ILE A 121 -3.60 -13.61 -2.39
C ILE A 121 -3.03 -14.61 -3.41
N GLU A 122 -3.36 -14.45 -4.69
CA GLU A 122 -2.82 -15.29 -5.78
C GLU A 122 -1.28 -15.24 -5.81
N MET A 123 -0.68 -14.06 -5.67
CA MET A 123 0.78 -13.91 -5.62
C MET A 123 1.40 -14.61 -4.41
N ILE A 124 0.74 -14.60 -3.25
CA ILE A 124 1.22 -15.29 -2.05
C ILE A 124 1.11 -16.81 -2.20
N GLU A 125 0.04 -17.31 -2.82
CA GLU A 125 -0.14 -18.73 -3.10
C GLU A 125 0.88 -19.26 -4.10
N SER A 126 1.14 -18.50 -5.16
CA SER A 126 2.17 -18.80 -6.16
C SER A 126 3.58 -18.73 -5.57
N ALA A 127 3.89 -17.69 -4.80
CA ALA A 127 5.21 -17.50 -4.21
C ALA A 127 5.12 -16.96 -2.77
N PRO A 128 5.21 -17.82 -1.73
CA PRO A 128 5.10 -17.41 -0.32
C PRO A 128 6.08 -16.32 0.12
N ILE A 129 7.20 -16.13 -0.59
CA ILE A 129 8.12 -15.01 -0.37
C ILE A 129 7.44 -13.63 -0.55
N MET A 130 6.36 -13.56 -1.32
CA MET A 130 5.57 -12.34 -1.51
C MET A 130 4.88 -11.86 -0.23
N ILE A 131 4.74 -12.70 0.79
CA ILE A 131 4.35 -12.26 2.15
C ILE A 131 5.29 -11.17 2.65
N LEU A 132 6.60 -11.35 2.47
CA LEU A 132 7.60 -10.36 2.87
C LEU A 132 7.44 -9.05 2.09
N VAL A 133 7.07 -9.15 0.81
CA VAL A 133 6.84 -7.97 -0.03
C VAL A 133 5.61 -7.22 0.45
N VAL A 134 4.46 -7.89 0.55
CA VAL A 134 3.16 -7.26 0.86
C VAL A 134 3.13 -6.74 2.30
N ALA A 135 3.62 -7.51 3.26
CA ALA A 135 3.53 -7.15 4.68
C ALA A 135 4.63 -6.18 5.13
N LEU A 136 5.80 -6.17 4.47
CA LEU A 136 6.96 -5.42 4.96
C LEU A 136 7.60 -4.50 3.91
N LEU A 137 8.09 -5.03 2.80
CA LEU A 137 8.92 -4.26 1.87
C LEU A 137 8.11 -3.20 1.10
N GLY A 138 6.91 -3.59 0.63
CA GLY A 138 5.94 -2.73 -0.03
C GLY A 138 5.59 -1.52 0.84
N PRO A 139 5.03 -1.71 2.06
CA PRO A 139 4.73 -0.61 2.97
C PRO A 139 5.90 0.37 3.19
N ILE A 140 7.13 -0.13 3.39
CA ILE A 140 8.29 0.75 3.55
C ILE A 140 8.51 1.58 2.28
N LEU A 141 8.57 0.92 1.12
CA LEU A 141 8.82 1.59 -0.16
C LEU A 141 7.74 2.61 -0.48
N GLU A 142 6.48 2.24 -0.27
CA GLU A 142 5.30 3.08 -0.53
C GLU A 142 5.27 4.32 0.34
N GLU A 143 5.53 4.23 1.65
CA GLU A 143 5.53 5.44 2.49
C GLU A 143 6.67 6.40 2.12
N TYR A 144 7.83 5.90 1.68
CA TYR A 144 8.89 6.74 1.12
C TYR A 144 8.43 7.46 -0.16
N VAL A 145 7.67 6.80 -1.02
CA VAL A 145 7.19 7.37 -2.29
C VAL A 145 6.01 8.31 -2.05
N PHE A 146 4.91 7.80 -1.52
CA PHE A 146 3.65 8.51 -1.44
C PHE A 146 3.64 9.56 -0.33
N ARG A 147 4.26 9.31 0.83
CA ARG A 147 4.31 10.32 1.90
C ARG A 147 5.49 11.26 1.78
N ARG A 148 6.69 10.72 1.63
CA ARG A 148 7.89 11.56 1.66
C ARG A 148 8.20 12.22 0.31
N ALA A 149 8.14 11.49 -0.80
CA ALA A 149 8.52 12.05 -2.11
C ALA A 149 7.37 12.82 -2.81
N ILE A 150 6.12 12.38 -2.65
CA ILE A 150 4.97 13.00 -3.30
C ILE A 150 4.23 13.95 -2.34
N PHE A 151 3.55 13.42 -1.31
CA PHE A 151 2.73 14.22 -0.40
C PHE A 151 3.52 15.38 0.22
N ALA A 152 4.69 15.13 0.81
CA ALA A 152 5.46 16.18 1.48
C ALA A 152 5.97 17.26 0.52
N GLU A 153 6.27 16.92 -0.75
CA GLU A 153 6.66 17.93 -1.75
C GLU A 153 5.48 18.80 -2.17
N ILE A 154 4.29 18.22 -2.34
CA ILE A 154 3.07 18.98 -2.61
C ILE A 154 2.77 19.86 -1.39
N TYR A 155 2.79 19.29 -0.19
CA TYR A 155 2.53 20.00 1.06
C TYR A 155 3.53 21.15 1.31
N GLU A 156 4.79 21.02 0.88
CA GLU A 156 5.75 22.11 0.95
C GLU A 156 5.41 23.26 0.00
N LYS A 157 4.86 22.95 -1.18
CA LYS A 157 4.61 23.96 -2.22
C LYS A 157 3.33 24.76 -1.98
N ILE A 158 2.35 24.22 -1.26
CA ILE A 158 1.11 24.95 -1.01
C ILE A 158 1.35 26.08 0.03
N PRO A 159 1.18 27.36 -0.36
CA PRO A 159 1.24 28.47 0.58
C PRO A 159 -0.07 28.57 1.38
N GLY A 160 0.00 29.20 2.57
CA GLY A 160 -1.20 29.53 3.36
C GLY A 160 -1.55 28.50 4.44
N SER A 161 -2.85 28.18 4.57
CA SER A 161 -3.38 27.36 5.66
C SER A 161 -2.83 25.94 5.64
N LYS A 162 -2.30 25.47 6.79
CA LYS A 162 -1.85 24.09 6.97
C LYS A 162 -2.94 23.06 6.67
N ILE A 163 -4.21 23.42 6.93
CA ILE A 163 -5.36 22.55 6.69
C ILE A 163 -5.59 22.42 5.18
N ILE A 164 -5.62 23.54 4.45
CA ILE A 164 -5.79 23.52 2.98
C ILE A 164 -4.64 22.76 2.32
N GLY A 165 -3.40 23.05 2.74
CA GLY A 165 -2.23 22.32 2.26
C GLY A 165 -2.33 20.82 2.50
N PHE A 166 -2.80 20.40 3.68
CA PHE A 166 -2.98 18.99 4.02
C PHE A 166 -4.06 18.35 3.13
N LEU A 167 -5.22 19.00 2.99
CA LEU A 167 -6.33 18.48 2.19
C LEU A 167 -5.94 18.32 0.72
N VAL A 168 -5.30 19.33 0.12
CA VAL A 168 -4.86 19.30 -1.28
C VAL A 168 -3.73 18.28 -1.49
N ALA A 169 -2.71 18.28 -0.64
CA ALA A 169 -1.61 17.33 -0.76
C ALA A 169 -2.08 15.89 -0.54
N GLY A 170 -2.96 15.67 0.44
CA GLY A 170 -3.57 14.37 0.71
C GLY A 170 -4.42 13.88 -0.45
N PHE A 171 -5.21 14.78 -1.07
CA PHE A 171 -6.03 14.43 -2.24
C PHE A 171 -5.16 14.02 -3.42
N LEU A 172 -4.22 14.88 -3.83
CA LEU A 172 -3.39 14.65 -5.02
C LEU A 172 -2.47 13.44 -4.85
N SER A 173 -1.80 13.31 -3.70
CA SER A 173 -0.97 12.12 -3.42
C SER A 173 -1.81 10.86 -3.26
N GLY A 174 -3.01 10.96 -2.69
CA GLY A 174 -3.93 9.85 -2.52
C GLY A 174 -4.54 9.35 -3.83
N LEU A 175 -4.82 10.24 -4.79
CA LEU A 175 -5.21 9.83 -6.14
C LEU A 175 -4.08 9.06 -6.85
N VAL A 176 -2.84 9.55 -6.75
CA VAL A 176 -1.69 8.84 -7.34
C VAL A 176 -1.50 7.47 -6.67
N PHE A 177 -1.69 7.39 -5.35
CA PHE A 177 -1.68 6.13 -4.60
C PHE A 177 -2.78 5.17 -5.07
N ALA A 178 -4.03 5.63 -5.17
CA ALA A 178 -5.16 4.83 -5.61
C ALA A 178 -4.97 4.29 -7.05
N VAL A 179 -4.49 5.13 -7.97
CA VAL A 179 -4.23 4.69 -9.35
C VAL A 179 -3.10 3.66 -9.41
N ALA A 180 -2.08 3.78 -8.54
CA ALA A 180 -0.99 2.81 -8.49
C ALA A 180 -1.42 1.39 -8.07
N HIS A 181 -2.59 1.25 -7.43
CA HIS A 181 -3.16 -0.03 -7.02
C HIS A 181 -4.01 -0.70 -8.10
N TRP A 182 -4.28 -0.02 -9.22
CA TRP A 182 -5.07 -0.55 -10.35
C TRP A 182 -6.49 -1.07 -10.02
N ASP A 183 -7.00 -0.76 -8.83
CA ASP A 183 -8.32 -1.17 -8.34
C ASP A 183 -9.23 0.05 -8.23
N PHE A 184 -9.84 0.42 -9.36
CA PHE A 184 -10.59 1.67 -9.50
C PHE A 184 -11.94 1.65 -8.76
N THR A 185 -12.48 0.46 -8.45
CA THR A 185 -13.72 0.31 -7.67
C THR A 185 -13.48 0.57 -6.18
N HIS A 186 -12.22 0.60 -5.72
CA HIS A 186 -11.85 0.84 -4.32
C HIS A 186 -11.10 2.17 -4.11
N ILE A 187 -11.14 3.11 -5.06
CA ILE A 187 -10.46 4.42 -4.98
C ILE A 187 -10.73 5.14 -3.67
N ILE A 188 -11.96 5.13 -3.16
CA ILE A 188 -12.31 5.84 -1.92
C ILE A 188 -11.58 5.27 -0.70
N ILE A 189 -11.35 3.95 -0.69
CA ILE A 189 -10.62 3.27 0.39
C ILE A 189 -9.14 3.63 0.32
N TYR A 190 -8.52 3.57 -0.86
CA TYR A 190 -7.13 4.00 -1.06
C TYR A 190 -6.93 5.48 -0.71
N LEU A 191 -7.88 6.33 -1.07
CA LEU A 191 -7.83 7.76 -0.74
C LEU A 191 -7.96 8.00 0.78
N ALA A 192 -8.88 7.32 1.45
CA ALA A 192 -9.05 7.40 2.90
C ALA A 192 -7.81 6.92 3.67
N MET A 193 -7.20 5.83 3.20
CA MET A 193 -5.93 5.32 3.71
C MET A 193 -4.78 6.31 3.48
N ALA A 194 -4.69 6.89 2.28
CA ALA A 194 -3.67 7.88 1.96
C ALA A 194 -3.77 9.13 2.84
N TYR A 195 -4.97 9.60 3.15
CA TYR A 195 -5.18 10.69 4.11
C TYR A 195 -4.77 10.29 5.53
N THR A 196 -5.08 9.07 5.94
CA THR A 196 -4.77 8.57 7.28
C THR A 196 -3.26 8.51 7.51
N PHE A 197 -2.51 7.91 6.58
CA PHE A 197 -1.06 7.84 6.66
C PHE A 197 -0.40 9.21 6.54
N SER A 198 -0.94 10.10 5.70
CA SER A 198 -0.48 11.48 5.61
C SER A 198 -0.71 12.24 6.92
N PHE A 199 -1.84 12.02 7.60
CA PHE A 199 -2.14 12.60 8.91
C PHE A 199 -1.12 12.11 9.95
N LEU A 200 -0.92 10.79 10.04
CA LEU A 200 0.04 10.18 10.96
C LEU A 200 1.46 10.70 10.74
N TYR A 201 1.85 10.93 9.48
CA TYR A 201 3.13 11.53 9.15
C TYR A 201 3.25 12.97 9.66
N VAL A 202 2.24 13.80 9.37
CA VAL A 202 2.23 15.23 9.75
C VAL A 202 2.19 15.41 11.27
N ILE A 203 1.36 14.64 11.97
CA ILE A 203 1.15 14.81 13.41
C ILE A 203 2.34 14.30 14.24
N SER A 204 3.01 13.24 13.77
CA SER A 204 4.17 12.67 14.47
C SER A 204 5.50 13.33 14.09
N GLY A 205 5.57 13.98 12.92
CA GLY A 205 6.83 14.49 12.36
C GLY A 205 7.80 13.37 11.94
N ARG A 206 7.32 12.11 11.86
CA ARG A 206 8.14 10.91 11.69
C ARG A 206 7.56 9.99 10.62
N LEU A 207 8.35 9.69 9.59
CA LEU A 207 7.94 8.75 8.55
C LEU A 207 7.80 7.31 9.08
N ILE A 208 8.53 6.96 10.14
CA ILE A 208 8.45 5.60 10.71
C ILE A 208 7.07 5.28 11.29
N VAL A 209 6.29 6.29 11.69
CA VAL A 209 4.94 6.07 12.25
C VAL A 209 3.99 5.49 11.19
N PRO A 210 3.71 6.15 10.05
CA PRO A 210 2.87 5.56 9.02
C PRO A 210 3.47 4.27 8.44
N ILE A 211 4.82 4.14 8.34
CA ILE A 211 5.45 2.87 7.92
C ILE A 211 5.04 1.71 8.83
N LEU A 212 5.19 1.86 10.15
CA LEU A 212 4.87 0.77 11.07
C LEU A 212 3.37 0.49 11.13
N VAL A 213 2.53 1.53 11.05
CA VAL A 213 1.08 1.33 10.97
C VAL A 213 0.72 0.53 9.71
N HIS A 214 1.28 0.89 8.56
CA HIS A 214 1.02 0.20 7.30
C HIS A 214 1.53 -1.26 7.33
N ILE A 215 2.73 -1.51 7.86
CA ILE A 215 3.27 -2.86 8.06
C ILE A 215 2.34 -3.70 8.94
N ILE A 216 1.86 -3.14 10.06
CA ILE A 216 0.96 -3.86 10.97
C ILE A 216 -0.34 -4.19 10.24
N MET A 217 -0.90 -3.24 9.49
CA MET A 217 -2.15 -3.45 8.78
C MET A 217 -2.04 -4.55 7.71
N ASN A 218 -1.05 -4.47 6.84
CA ASN A 218 -0.85 -5.49 5.82
C ASN A 218 -0.45 -6.83 6.45
N GLY A 219 0.37 -6.81 7.51
CA GLY A 219 0.75 -8.00 8.25
C GLY A 219 -0.45 -8.74 8.85
N VAL A 220 -1.42 -8.03 9.41
CA VAL A 220 -2.67 -8.62 9.93
C VAL A 220 -3.53 -9.17 8.79
N VAL A 221 -3.65 -8.45 7.67
CA VAL A 221 -4.38 -8.96 6.49
C VAL A 221 -3.76 -10.27 6.01
N VAL A 222 -2.43 -10.29 5.80
CA VAL A 222 -1.73 -11.51 5.37
C VAL A 222 -1.84 -12.63 6.40
N LEU A 223 -1.74 -12.32 7.70
CA LEU A 223 -1.90 -13.31 8.77
C LEU A 223 -3.29 -13.96 8.73
N ILE A 224 -4.34 -13.16 8.55
CA ILE A 224 -5.70 -13.65 8.42
C ILE A 224 -5.83 -14.52 7.17
N GLN A 225 -5.34 -14.05 6.03
CA GLN A 225 -5.45 -14.78 4.76
C GLN A 225 -4.69 -16.11 4.78
N VAL A 226 -3.53 -16.18 5.43
CA VAL A 226 -2.72 -17.41 5.48
C VAL A 226 -3.23 -18.39 6.55
N LEU A 227 -3.64 -17.91 7.73
CA LEU A 227 -4.04 -18.78 8.84
C LEU A 227 -5.54 -19.11 8.87
N ALA A 228 -6.38 -18.25 8.32
CA ALA A 228 -7.83 -18.41 8.32
C ALA A 228 -8.38 -18.82 6.94
N LYS A 229 -7.53 -19.17 5.97
CA LYS A 229 -7.93 -19.54 4.61
C LYS A 229 -9.10 -20.54 4.59
N ASP A 230 -8.92 -21.68 5.25
CA ASP A 230 -9.93 -22.74 5.32
C ASP A 230 -11.24 -22.29 5.97
N TYR A 231 -11.17 -21.34 6.92
CA TYR A 231 -12.35 -20.79 7.58
C TYR A 231 -13.06 -19.77 6.70
N ILE A 232 -12.32 -18.97 5.93
CA ILE A 232 -12.88 -17.99 4.99
C ILE A 232 -13.60 -18.73 3.86
N GLU A 233 -12.98 -19.76 3.28
CA GLU A 233 -13.58 -20.61 2.25
C GLU A 233 -14.89 -21.25 2.75
N GLN A 234 -14.89 -21.80 3.96
CA GLN A 234 -16.11 -22.34 4.57
C GLN A 234 -17.21 -21.28 4.77
N LEU A 235 -16.86 -20.05 5.16
CA LEU A 235 -17.84 -18.97 5.32
C LEU A 235 -18.42 -18.53 3.98
N GLU A 236 -17.61 -18.47 2.92
CA GLU A 236 -18.06 -18.18 1.56
C GLU A 236 -18.99 -19.27 1.03
N GLU A 237 -18.66 -20.54 1.23
CA GLU A 237 -19.54 -21.66 0.87
C GLU A 237 -20.89 -21.58 1.60
N ILE A 238 -20.88 -21.28 2.90
CA ILE A 238 -22.10 -21.10 3.69
C ILE A 238 -22.93 -19.92 3.17
N GLN A 239 -22.30 -18.78 2.88
CA GLN A 239 -23.00 -17.60 2.34
C GLN A 239 -23.61 -17.87 0.97
N ASN A 240 -22.86 -18.50 0.07
CA ASN A 240 -23.33 -18.87 -1.27
C ASN A 240 -24.48 -19.89 -1.19
N GLY A 241 -24.38 -20.88 -0.30
CA GLY A 241 -25.45 -21.85 -0.05
C GLY A 241 -26.73 -21.19 0.49
N LEU A 242 -26.61 -20.24 1.42
CA LEU A 242 -27.74 -19.46 1.93
C LEU A 242 -28.36 -18.56 0.85
N GLY A 243 -27.54 -17.94 0.00
CA GLY A 243 -28.00 -17.12 -1.13
C GLY A 243 -28.83 -17.92 -2.14
N VAL A 244 -28.42 -19.14 -2.47
CA VAL A 244 -29.16 -20.07 -3.35
C VAL A 244 -30.50 -20.47 -2.73
N ILE A 245 -30.54 -20.76 -1.42
CA ILE A 245 -31.78 -21.11 -0.72
C ILE A 245 -32.78 -19.96 -0.74
N ILE A 246 -32.33 -18.73 -0.48
CA ILE A 246 -33.18 -17.53 -0.52
C ILE A 246 -33.74 -17.31 -1.94
N HIS A 247 -32.92 -17.51 -2.98
CA HIS A 247 -33.33 -17.37 -4.37
C HIS A 247 -34.32 -18.44 -4.84
N LEU A 248 -34.36 -19.61 -4.18
CA LEU A 248 -35.33 -20.68 -4.45
C LEU A 248 -36.65 -20.51 -3.68
N LEU A 249 -36.66 -19.68 -2.63
CA LEU A 249 -37.81 -19.47 -1.74
C LEU A 249 -38.59 -18.17 -2.02
N LEU A 250 -38.07 -17.28 -2.87
CA LEU A 250 -38.68 -16.02 -3.32
C LEU A 250 -38.98 -16.06 -4.82
#